data_AF-A0A7K7Q4J9-F1
#
_entry.id   AF-A0A7K7Q4J9-F1
#
_cell.length_a   1.000
_cell.length_b   1.000
_cell.length_c   1.000
_cell.angle_alpha   90.00
_cell.angle_beta   90.00
_cell.angle_gamma   90.00
#
_symmetry.space_group_name_H-M   'P 1'
#
loop_
_entity.id
_entity.type
_entity.pdbx_description
1 polymer ?
#
loop_
_entity_poly.entity_id
_entity_poly.type
_entity_poly.pdbx_seq_one_letter_code
_entity_poly.pdbx_strand_id
1 'polypeptide(L)'
;VVPSGSAMWVCQRSGVSPCIFLPKFNDSNDFCVQVLIVPRVLYHSDKEVYNLFEEPSRLHKREIITGITIAMLLGLGAAGTATSVSALATQCQGLSQLQMTIDEDLQKIEKSISYLEKSVSSLSEVVLQNRRGLDLLFMQQGGLCAALKEECCFYADHTGVVRDSMAELQNRLAQRQKDREAQQGWFESWFNQSPWLTTLISTLVGPLAMLLLAATFRPCLLNKIVSFVKARLERTNILFI
;
A
#
# COMPACT_ATOMS: atom_id res chain seq x y z
N VAL A 1 -31.48 -35.42 -32.28
CA VAL A 1 -31.91 -34.03 -32.01
C VAL A 1 -30.93 -33.40 -31.04
N VAL A 2 -30.36 -32.26 -31.43
CA VAL A 2 -29.49 -31.45 -30.58
C VAL A 2 -30.34 -30.29 -30.04
N PRO A 3 -30.26 -29.97 -28.74
CA PRO A 3 -31.01 -28.86 -28.15
C PRO A 3 -30.53 -27.51 -28.70
N SER A 4 -31.40 -26.51 -28.67
CA SER A 4 -31.04 -25.13 -29.05
C SER A 4 -30.14 -24.46 -28.00
N GLY A 5 -29.08 -23.79 -28.47
CA GLY A 5 -28.16 -23.04 -27.62
C GLY A 5 -27.36 -23.91 -26.65
N SER A 6 -27.24 -23.47 -25.40
CA SER A 6 -26.51 -24.13 -24.31
C SER A 6 -27.37 -25.06 -23.44
N ALA A 7 -28.59 -25.37 -23.88
CA ALA A 7 -29.50 -26.24 -23.15
C ALA A 7 -29.12 -27.73 -23.28
N MET A 8 -29.62 -28.55 -22.36
CA MET A 8 -29.49 -30.02 -22.40
C MET A 8 -30.87 -30.68 -22.45
N TRP A 9 -30.93 -31.93 -22.92
CA TRP A 9 -32.14 -32.73 -22.81
C TRP A 9 -32.15 -33.48 -21.50
N VAL A 10 -33.26 -33.41 -20.78
CA VAL A 10 -33.55 -34.29 -19.64
C VAL A 10 -34.64 -35.25 -20.06
N CYS A 11 -34.29 -36.53 -20.12
CA CYS A 11 -35.14 -37.61 -20.58
C CYS A 11 -35.46 -38.56 -19.42
N GLN A 12 -36.69 -39.06 -19.37
CA GLN A 12 -37.15 -39.93 -18.27
C GLN A 12 -36.28 -41.19 -18.08
N ARG A 13 -35.83 -41.83 -19.17
CA ARG A 13 -35.00 -43.05 -19.13
C ARG A 13 -33.50 -42.79 -19.19
N SER A 14 -33.09 -41.81 -20.00
CA SER A 14 -31.68 -41.60 -20.35
C SER A 14 -30.99 -40.57 -19.43
N GLY A 15 -31.77 -39.89 -18.57
CA GLY A 15 -31.25 -38.80 -17.75
C GLY A 15 -30.89 -37.58 -18.58
N VAL A 16 -29.83 -36.88 -18.15
CA VAL A 16 -29.31 -35.70 -18.84
C VAL A 16 -28.46 -36.15 -20.05
N SER A 17 -28.81 -35.69 -21.25
CA SER A 17 -28.06 -35.99 -22.47
C SER A 17 -27.86 -34.74 -23.33
N PRO A 18 -26.67 -34.57 -23.96
CA PRO A 18 -26.42 -33.49 -24.92
C PRO A 18 -27.24 -33.64 -26.21
N CYS A 19 -27.71 -34.85 -26.52
CA CYS A 19 -28.51 -35.10 -27.71
C CYS A 19 -29.44 -36.30 -27.53
N ILE A 20 -30.54 -36.31 -28.29
CA ILE A 20 -31.50 -37.42 -28.32
C ILE A 20 -31.33 -38.19 -29.62
N PHE A 21 -31.22 -39.51 -29.52
CA PHE A 21 -31.18 -40.41 -30.67
C PHE A 21 -32.60 -40.91 -31.00
N LEU A 22 -33.26 -40.27 -31.97
CA LEU A 22 -34.65 -40.53 -32.36
C LEU A 22 -34.95 -42.00 -32.70
N PRO A 23 -34.06 -42.77 -33.38
CA PRO A 23 -34.38 -44.17 -33.71
C PRO A 23 -34.53 -45.11 -32.52
N LYS A 24 -34.08 -44.71 -31.32
CA LYS A 24 -34.28 -45.46 -30.06
C LYS A 24 -35.33 -44.80 -29.15
N PHE A 25 -35.97 -43.73 -29.62
CA PHE A 25 -36.92 -42.95 -28.85
C PHE A 25 -38.33 -43.50 -29.09
N ASN A 26 -39.01 -43.93 -28.02
CA ASN A 26 -40.39 -44.39 -28.13
C ASN A 26 -41.34 -43.25 -27.76
N ASP A 27 -41.94 -42.62 -28.77
CA ASP A 27 -42.85 -41.46 -28.62
C ASP A 27 -44.04 -41.72 -27.68
N SER A 28 -44.37 -42.98 -27.39
CA SER A 28 -45.50 -43.35 -26.52
C SER A 28 -45.14 -43.34 -25.03
N ASN A 29 -43.87 -43.54 -24.69
CA ASN A 29 -43.44 -43.84 -23.32
C ASN A 29 -42.25 -42.99 -22.85
N ASP A 30 -41.46 -42.46 -23.78
CA ASP A 30 -40.30 -41.66 -23.45
C ASP A 30 -40.64 -40.19 -23.74
N PHE A 31 -40.48 -39.33 -22.72
CA PHE A 31 -40.53 -37.88 -22.91
C PHE A 31 -39.17 -37.28 -22.56
N CYS A 32 -38.80 -36.24 -23.29
CA CYS A 32 -37.63 -35.43 -23.01
C CYS A 32 -38.01 -33.95 -23.00
N VAL A 33 -37.56 -33.26 -21.97
CA VAL A 33 -37.71 -31.80 -21.86
C VAL A 33 -36.35 -31.15 -22.03
N GLN A 34 -36.33 -30.06 -22.77
CA GLN A 34 -35.15 -29.23 -22.89
C GLN A 34 -35.05 -28.35 -21.65
N VAL A 35 -33.92 -28.42 -20.95
CA VAL A 35 -33.68 -27.64 -19.73
C VAL A 35 -32.34 -26.92 -19.81
N LEU A 36 -32.24 -25.80 -19.11
CA LEU A 36 -30.97 -25.12 -18.88
C LEU A 36 -30.49 -25.49 -17.48
N ILE A 37 -29.42 -26.27 -17.39
CA ILE A 37 -28.79 -26.60 -16.11
C ILE A 37 -27.85 -25.47 -15.74
N VAL A 38 -28.19 -24.73 -14.69
CA VAL A 38 -27.34 -23.67 -14.15
C VAL A 38 -26.75 -24.17 -12.82
N PRO A 39 -25.41 -24.16 -12.64
CA PRO A 39 -24.83 -24.52 -11.36
C PRO A 39 -25.30 -23.54 -10.28
N ARG A 40 -25.67 -24.07 -9.11
CA ARG A 40 -25.97 -23.23 -7.94
C ARG A 40 -24.65 -22.65 -7.43
N VAL A 41 -24.43 -21.37 -7.70
CA VAL A 41 -23.25 -20.64 -7.19
C VAL A 41 -23.60 -20.06 -5.82
N LEU A 42 -22.91 -20.52 -4.79
CA LEU A 42 -22.94 -19.88 -3.46
C LEU A 42 -21.70 -19.00 -3.36
N TYR A 43 -21.90 -17.70 -3.17
CA TYR A 43 -20.81 -16.76 -2.97
C TYR A 43 -20.41 -16.76 -1.50
N HIS A 44 -19.25 -17.32 -1.21
CA HIS A 44 -18.65 -17.21 0.12
C HIS A 44 -17.98 -15.85 0.25
N SER A 45 -18.30 -15.13 1.33
CA SER A 45 -17.68 -13.84 1.58
C SER A 45 -16.22 -14.02 1.97
N ASP A 46 -15.39 -13.03 1.63
CA ASP A 46 -13.99 -12.92 2.04
C ASP A 46 -13.79 -13.23 3.53
N LYS A 47 -14.70 -12.75 4.40
CA LYS A 47 -14.67 -13.00 5.85
C LYS A 47 -14.70 -14.47 6.24
N GLU A 48 -15.44 -15.31 5.51
CA GLU A 48 -15.53 -16.75 5.79
C GLU A 48 -14.23 -17.46 5.41
N VAL A 49 -13.56 -17.00 4.35
CA VAL A 49 -12.24 -17.51 3.92
C VAL A 49 -11.15 -17.07 4.91
N TYR A 50 -11.15 -15.81 5.34
CA TYR A 50 -10.19 -15.32 6.32
C TYR A 50 -10.30 -16.05 7.66
N ASN A 51 -11.52 -16.31 8.14
CA ASN A 51 -11.72 -17.10 9.36
C ASN A 51 -11.19 -18.55 9.26
N LEU A 52 -11.08 -19.09 8.04
CA LEU A 52 -10.52 -20.43 7.79
C LEU A 52 -8.97 -20.43 7.81
N PHE A 53 -8.35 -19.31 7.41
CA PHE A 53 -6.90 -19.13 7.35
C PHE A 53 -6.30 -18.44 8.58
N GLU A 54 -7.13 -17.74 9.37
CA GLU A 54 -6.73 -17.20 10.67
C GLU A 54 -6.69 -18.32 11.72
N GLU A 55 -5.61 -19.12 11.71
CA GLU A 55 -5.02 -19.43 13.01
C GLU A 55 -4.65 -18.09 13.66
N PRO A 56 -5.05 -17.82 14.91
CA PRO A 56 -4.77 -16.56 15.58
C PRO A 56 -3.29 -16.52 15.95
N SER A 57 -2.45 -16.27 14.95
CA SER A 57 -1.10 -15.81 15.18
C SER A 57 -1.24 -14.50 15.94
N ARG A 58 -0.84 -14.54 17.22
CA ARG A 58 -0.87 -13.43 18.18
C ARG A 58 0.01 -12.29 17.67
N LEU A 59 -0.50 -11.51 16.72
CA LEU A 59 0.09 -10.26 16.30
C LEU A 59 -0.04 -9.30 17.47
N HIS A 60 1.00 -9.31 18.33
CA HIS A 60 1.20 -8.23 19.29
C HIS A 60 1.41 -6.95 18.49
N LYS A 61 0.38 -6.09 18.50
CA LYS A 61 0.50 -4.70 18.10
C LYS A 61 1.61 -4.07 18.95
N ARG A 62 2.82 -4.00 18.41
CA ARG A 62 3.89 -3.18 18.97
C ARG A 62 3.51 -1.74 18.70
N GLU A 63 2.83 -1.12 19.66
CA GLU A 63 2.74 0.33 19.68
C GLU A 63 4.16 0.85 19.88
N ILE A 64 4.77 1.35 18.80
CA ILE A 64 6.03 2.08 18.88
C ILE A 64 5.67 3.37 19.61
N ILE A 65 6.10 3.49 20.88
CA ILE A 65 6.00 4.71 21.68
C ILE A 65 6.95 5.74 21.04
N THR A 66 6.51 6.35 19.93
CA THR A 66 7.25 7.32 19.11
C THR A 66 7.36 8.69 19.77
N GLY A 67 6.62 8.95 20.85
CA GLY A 67 6.59 10.27 21.50
C GLY A 67 7.83 10.64 22.32
N ILE A 68 8.56 9.65 22.87
CA ILE A 68 9.65 9.93 23.83
C ILE A 68 11.00 10.17 23.13
N THR A 69 11.24 9.56 21.96
CA THR A 69 12.52 9.65 21.26
C THR A 69 12.72 10.96 20.50
N ILE A 70 11.66 11.56 19.94
CA ILE A 70 11.77 12.81 19.16
C ILE A 70 12.07 14.01 20.08
N ALA A 71 11.50 14.04 21.29
CA ALA A 71 11.78 15.07 22.29
C ALA A 71 13.18 14.95 22.91
N MET A 72 13.70 13.72 23.10
CA MET A 72 15.09 13.52 23.55
C MET A 72 16.12 13.91 22.48
N LEU A 73 15.82 13.72 21.19
CA LEU A 73 16.69 14.17 20.09
C LEU A 73 16.69 15.70 19.92
N LEU A 74 15.61 16.39 20.28
CA LEU A 74 15.51 17.86 20.18
C LEU A 74 15.83 18.59 21.50
N GLY A 75 15.91 17.90 22.64
CA GLY A 75 15.85 18.50 23.98
C GLY A 75 17.17 18.70 24.73
N LEU A 76 18.31 18.15 24.28
CA LEU A 76 19.60 18.34 24.95
C LEU A 76 20.40 19.50 24.33
N GLY A 77 19.81 20.69 24.38
CA GLY A 77 20.42 21.96 23.98
C GLY A 77 20.58 22.90 25.17
N ALA A 78 21.29 22.49 26.22
CA ALA A 78 21.56 23.37 27.36
C ALA A 78 22.90 23.05 28.07
N ALA A 79 24.00 22.95 27.33
CA ALA A 79 25.34 23.24 27.84
C ALA A 79 26.35 23.30 26.67
N GLY A 80 26.87 24.50 26.40
CA GLY A 80 28.22 24.77 25.89
C GLY A 80 28.70 24.05 24.61
N THR A 81 29.02 24.87 23.61
CA THR A 81 29.95 24.61 22.48
C THR A 81 29.40 23.92 21.22
N ALA A 82 29.05 24.78 20.24
CA ALA A 82 29.26 24.65 18.80
C ALA A 82 29.16 23.25 18.12
N THR A 83 27.99 22.59 18.14
CA THR A 83 27.72 21.42 17.24
C THR A 83 26.24 21.27 16.82
N SER A 84 25.44 22.33 16.84
CA SER A 84 23.98 22.23 16.60
C SER A 84 23.56 22.11 15.13
N VAL A 85 24.38 22.53 14.16
CA VAL A 85 24.00 22.51 12.73
C VAL A 85 24.40 21.21 12.03
N SER A 86 25.49 20.57 12.47
CA SER A 86 25.98 19.32 11.87
C SER A 86 25.06 18.13 12.17
N ALA A 87 24.44 18.06 13.35
CA ALA A 87 23.49 16.99 13.69
C ALA A 87 22.21 17.01 12.83
N LEU A 88 21.71 18.20 12.48
CA LEU A 88 20.56 18.33 11.57
C LEU A 88 20.92 17.94 10.13
N ALA A 89 22.12 18.33 9.67
CA ALA A 89 22.60 17.98 8.33
C ALA A 89 22.85 16.47 8.17
N THR A 90 23.48 15.82 9.15
CA THR A 90 23.71 14.37 9.15
C THR A 90 22.40 13.58 9.30
N GLN A 91 21.44 14.09 10.08
CA GLN A 91 20.11 13.49 10.20
C GLN A 91 19.28 13.59 8.91
N CYS A 92 19.36 14.71 8.18
CA CYS A 92 18.74 14.84 6.85
C CYS A 92 19.34 13.88 5.82
N GLN A 93 20.67 13.71 5.81
CA GLN A 93 21.32 12.73 4.92
C GLN A 93 20.89 11.29 5.22
N GLY A 94 20.85 10.89 6.50
CA GLY A 94 20.39 9.55 6.89
C GLY A 94 18.93 9.28 6.49
N LEU A 95 18.06 10.28 6.61
CA LEU A 95 16.66 10.16 6.19
C LEU A 95 16.51 9.98 4.68
N SER A 96 17.30 10.71 3.88
CA SER A 96 17.26 10.58 2.40
C SER A 96 17.71 9.20 1.91
N GLN A 97 18.76 8.63 2.53
CA GLN A 97 19.23 7.28 2.19
C GLN A 97 18.17 6.22 2.52
N LEU A 98 17.56 6.32 3.71
CA LEU A 98 16.51 5.42 4.12
C LEU A 98 15.30 5.46 3.17
N GLN A 99 14.91 6.67 2.72
CA GLN A 99 13.80 6.82 1.78
C GLN A 99 14.10 6.17 0.42
N MET A 100 15.34 6.22 -0.07
CA MET A 100 15.72 5.55 -1.32
C MET A 100 15.65 4.03 -1.19
N THR A 101 16.19 3.47 -0.10
CA THR A 101 16.11 2.02 0.16
C THR A 101 14.68 1.54 0.27
N ILE A 102 13.81 2.32 0.93
CA ILE A 102 12.37 2.00 1.01
C ILE A 102 11.72 1.99 -0.38
N ASP A 103 12.00 2.98 -1.22
CA ASP A 103 11.40 3.03 -2.56
C ASP A 103 11.90 1.89 -3.47
N GLU A 104 13.18 1.50 -3.35
CA GLU A 104 13.74 0.34 -4.06
C GLU A 104 13.07 -0.98 -3.62
N ASP A 105 12.92 -1.18 -2.31
CA ASP A 105 12.21 -2.34 -1.77
C ASP A 105 10.75 -2.37 -2.21
N LEU A 106 10.05 -1.23 -2.18
CA LEU A 106 8.68 -1.12 -2.67
C LEU A 106 8.56 -1.48 -4.15
N GLN A 107 9.53 -1.08 -4.98
CA GLN A 107 9.55 -1.43 -6.39
C GLN A 107 9.76 -2.94 -6.60
N LYS A 108 10.60 -3.57 -5.78
CA LYS A 108 10.81 -5.02 -5.83
C LYS A 108 9.57 -5.81 -5.39
N ILE A 109 8.88 -5.32 -4.37
CA ILE A 109 7.62 -5.89 -3.88
C ILE A 109 6.53 -5.78 -4.96
N GLU A 110 6.39 -4.61 -5.58
CA GLU A 110 5.44 -4.36 -6.68
C GLU A 110 5.61 -5.39 -7.81
N LYS A 111 6.83 -5.55 -8.31
CA LYS A 111 7.16 -6.53 -9.36
C LYS A 111 6.82 -7.97 -8.95
N SER A 112 7.13 -8.32 -7.70
CA SER A 112 6.87 -9.68 -7.18
C SER A 112 5.38 -9.96 -7.11
N ILE A 113 4.58 -9.01 -6.61
CA ILE A 113 3.12 -9.14 -6.53
C ILE A 113 2.51 -9.19 -7.94
N SER A 114 2.99 -8.36 -8.86
CA SER A 114 2.56 -8.37 -10.27
C SER A 114 2.84 -9.72 -10.95
N TYR A 115 3.99 -10.34 -10.67
CA TYR A 115 4.30 -11.67 -11.19
C TYR A 115 3.41 -12.76 -10.60
N LEU A 116 3.12 -12.69 -9.29
CA LEU A 116 2.22 -13.61 -8.60
C LEU A 116 0.80 -13.51 -9.14
N GLU A 117 0.30 -12.30 -9.34
CA GLU A 117 -1.01 -12.03 -9.94
C GLU A 117 -1.16 -12.72 -11.31
N LYS A 118 -0.19 -12.51 -12.21
CA LYS A 118 -0.17 -13.18 -13.52
C LYS A 118 -0.09 -14.70 -13.42
N SER A 119 0.72 -15.21 -12.50
CA SER A 119 0.90 -16.66 -12.31
C SER A 119 -0.39 -17.31 -11.83
N VAL A 120 -1.10 -16.69 -10.87
CA VAL A 120 -2.40 -17.17 -10.38
C VAL A 120 -3.47 -17.07 -11.46
N SER A 121 -3.52 -15.97 -12.21
CA SER A 121 -4.45 -15.79 -13.31
C SER A 121 -4.26 -16.88 -14.38
N SER A 122 -3.02 -17.11 -14.82
CA SER A 122 -2.69 -18.16 -15.80
C SER A 122 -3.00 -19.57 -15.28
N LEU A 123 -2.66 -19.86 -14.01
CA LEU A 123 -2.98 -21.17 -13.42
C LEU A 123 -4.49 -21.38 -13.34
N SER A 124 -5.25 -20.33 -12.99
CA SER A 124 -6.70 -20.40 -12.91
C SER A 124 -7.33 -20.71 -14.27
N GLU A 125 -6.78 -20.17 -15.37
CA GLU A 125 -7.24 -20.48 -16.73
C GLU A 125 -7.07 -21.95 -17.07
N VAL A 126 -5.90 -22.52 -16.78
CA VAL A 126 -5.60 -23.95 -17.01
C VAL A 126 -6.47 -24.85 -16.13
N VAL A 127 -6.67 -24.49 -14.86
CA VAL A 127 -7.55 -25.24 -13.94
C VAL A 127 -9.00 -25.22 -14.42
N LEU A 128 -9.50 -24.07 -14.86
CA LEU A 128 -10.85 -23.95 -15.41
C LEU A 128 -11.00 -24.70 -16.73
N GLN A 129 -9.94 -24.75 -17.56
CA GLN A 129 -9.94 -25.56 -18.78
C GLN A 129 -9.99 -27.05 -18.47
N ASN A 130 -9.13 -27.53 -17.57
CA ASN A 130 -9.12 -28.92 -17.10
C ASN A 130 -10.49 -29.28 -16.51
N ARG A 131 -11.09 -28.36 -15.75
CA ARG A 131 -12.41 -28.53 -15.18
C ARG A 131 -13.48 -28.72 -16.26
N ARG A 132 -13.51 -27.89 -17.30
CA ARG A 132 -14.44 -28.04 -18.43
C ARG A 132 -14.29 -29.39 -19.13
N GLY A 133 -13.05 -29.85 -19.32
CA GLY A 133 -12.76 -31.17 -19.89
C GLY A 133 -13.27 -32.31 -19.02
N LEU A 134 -13.03 -32.23 -17.71
CA LEU A 134 -13.51 -33.23 -16.75
C LEU A 134 -15.03 -33.21 -16.58
N ASP A 135 -15.66 -32.03 -16.60
CA ASP A 135 -17.13 -31.91 -16.60
C ASP A 135 -17.75 -32.58 -17.83
N LEU A 136 -17.08 -32.52 -18.99
CA LEU A 136 -17.50 -33.24 -20.19
C LEU A 136 -17.34 -34.77 -20.05
N LEU A 137 -16.26 -35.24 -19.43
CA LEU A 137 -16.06 -36.68 -19.17
C LEU A 137 -17.09 -37.23 -18.18
N PHE A 138 -17.48 -36.44 -17.19
CA PHE A 138 -18.47 -36.81 -16.17
C PHE A 138 -19.88 -36.29 -16.47
N MET A 139 -20.18 -35.99 -17.74
CA MET A 139 -21.45 -35.37 -18.12
C MET A 139 -22.66 -36.23 -17.72
N GLN A 140 -22.56 -37.56 -17.81
CA GLN A 140 -23.62 -38.49 -17.40
C GLN A 140 -23.84 -38.50 -15.88
N GLN A 141 -22.82 -38.15 -15.09
CA GLN A 141 -22.89 -38.04 -13.64
C GLN A 141 -23.21 -36.62 -13.17
N GLY A 142 -23.52 -35.69 -14.08
CA GLY A 142 -23.84 -34.29 -13.77
C GLY A 142 -22.62 -33.37 -13.65
N GLY A 143 -21.48 -33.76 -14.22
CA GLY A 143 -20.21 -33.03 -14.14
C GLY A 143 -19.28 -33.53 -13.03
N LEU A 144 -18.04 -33.03 -12.99
CA LEU A 144 -16.97 -33.52 -12.13
C LEU A 144 -17.33 -33.43 -10.63
N CYS A 145 -17.96 -32.35 -10.18
CA CYS A 145 -18.32 -32.22 -8.75
C CYS A 145 -19.52 -33.07 -8.33
N ALA A 146 -20.50 -33.25 -9.21
CA ALA A 146 -21.60 -34.17 -8.95
C ALA A 146 -21.10 -35.62 -8.92
N ALA A 147 -20.16 -35.98 -9.80
CA ALA A 147 -19.52 -37.29 -9.83
C ALA A 147 -18.72 -37.59 -8.55
N LEU A 148 -18.00 -36.60 -8.04
CA LEU A 148 -17.21 -36.71 -6.79
C LEU A 148 -18.08 -36.61 -5.52
N LYS A 149 -19.31 -36.11 -5.62
CA LYS A 149 -20.20 -35.81 -4.48
C LYS A 149 -19.57 -34.83 -3.47
N GLU A 150 -18.78 -33.88 -3.97
CA GLU A 150 -18.09 -32.87 -3.17
C GLU A 150 -18.56 -31.45 -3.54
N GLU A 151 -18.40 -30.52 -2.61
CA GLU A 151 -18.62 -29.09 -2.88
C GLU A 151 -17.55 -28.55 -3.82
N CYS A 152 -17.98 -27.73 -4.78
CA CYS A 152 -17.16 -27.28 -5.89
C CYS A 152 -16.72 -25.83 -5.69
N CYS A 153 -15.46 -25.61 -5.34
CA CYS A 153 -14.87 -24.27 -5.28
C CYS A 153 -14.19 -23.93 -6.61
N PHE A 154 -14.46 -22.75 -7.15
CA PHE A 154 -13.75 -22.22 -8.31
C PHE A 154 -13.13 -20.86 -7.97
N TYR A 155 -11.99 -20.58 -8.58
CA TYR A 155 -11.34 -19.28 -8.46
C TYR A 155 -12.19 -18.21 -9.15
N ALA A 156 -12.54 -17.16 -8.41
CA ALA A 156 -13.13 -15.95 -8.97
C ALA A 156 -12.02 -14.91 -9.14
N ASP A 157 -11.85 -14.44 -10.38
CA ASP A 157 -10.83 -13.47 -10.71
C ASP A 157 -11.15 -12.10 -10.09
N HIS A 158 -10.39 -11.74 -9.05
CA HIS A 158 -10.39 -10.42 -8.41
C HIS A 158 -9.05 -9.69 -8.60
N THR A 159 -8.24 -10.13 -9.57
CA THR A 159 -6.90 -9.56 -9.84
C THR A 159 -6.94 -8.08 -10.23
N GLY A 160 -8.08 -7.57 -10.70
CA GLY A 160 -8.27 -6.15 -11.03
C GLY A 160 -7.85 -5.22 -9.89
N VAL A 161 -8.23 -5.54 -8.65
CA VAL A 161 -7.88 -4.72 -7.47
C VAL A 161 -6.36 -4.69 -7.24
N VAL A 162 -5.70 -5.84 -7.40
CA VAL A 162 -4.24 -5.94 -7.27
C VAL A 162 -3.55 -5.14 -8.36
N ARG A 163 -4.01 -5.25 -9.60
CA ARG A 163 -3.45 -4.53 -10.75
C ARG A 163 -3.57 -3.02 -10.59
N ASP A 164 -4.74 -2.54 -10.16
CA ASP A 164 -4.98 -1.11 -9.93
C ASP A 164 -4.10 -0.58 -8.79
N SER A 165 -3.98 -1.35 -7.70
CA SER A 165 -3.13 -1.01 -6.55
C SER A 165 -1.64 -0.94 -6.92
N MET A 166 -1.14 -1.91 -7.71
CA MET A 166 0.25 -1.91 -8.16
C MET A 166 0.52 -0.76 -9.14
N ALA A 167 -0.43 -0.44 -10.02
CA ALA A 167 -0.33 0.71 -10.92
C ALA A 167 -0.29 2.05 -10.15
N GLU A 168 -1.12 2.20 -9.11
CA GLU A 168 -1.06 3.37 -8.23
C GLU A 168 0.30 3.46 -7.53
N LEU A 169 0.79 2.35 -6.98
CA LEU A 169 2.10 2.29 -6.31
C LEU A 169 3.22 2.70 -7.27
N GLN A 170 3.22 2.21 -8.50
CA GLN A 170 4.19 2.57 -9.53
C GLN A 170 4.14 4.07 -9.86
N ASN A 171 2.95 4.64 -10.00
CA ASN A 171 2.77 6.09 -10.23
C ASN A 171 3.30 6.91 -9.06
N ARG A 172 3.05 6.48 -7.82
CA ARG A 172 3.53 7.15 -6.60
C ARG A 172 5.06 7.10 -6.50
N LEU A 173 5.67 5.95 -6.80
CA LEU A 173 7.13 5.81 -6.82
C LEU A 173 7.77 6.69 -7.92
N ALA A 174 7.20 6.69 -9.13
CA ALA A 174 7.66 7.53 -10.23
C ALA A 174 7.53 9.03 -9.91
N GLN A 175 6.45 9.43 -9.24
CA GLN A 175 6.27 10.82 -8.81
C GLN A 175 7.32 11.23 -7.78
N ARG A 176 7.57 10.40 -6.75
CA ARG A 176 8.63 10.67 -5.75
C ARG A 176 10.01 10.82 -6.40
N GLN A 177 10.31 9.98 -7.38
CA GLN A 177 11.57 10.06 -8.11
C GLN A 177 11.68 11.39 -8.86
N LYS A 178 10.63 11.81 -9.58
CA LYS A 178 10.60 13.12 -10.27
C LYS A 178 10.74 14.29 -9.32
N ASP A 179 10.04 14.27 -8.18
CA ASP A 179 10.11 15.33 -7.18
C ASP A 179 11.54 15.46 -6.60
N ARG A 180 12.24 14.34 -6.40
CA ARG A 180 13.65 14.32 -5.97
C ARG A 180 14.58 14.84 -7.06
N GLU A 181 14.43 14.38 -8.30
CA GLU A 181 15.23 14.87 -9.44
C GLU A 181 15.04 16.37 -9.64
N ALA A 182 13.81 16.88 -9.48
CA ALA A 182 13.53 18.30 -9.52
C ALA A 182 14.22 19.04 -8.36
N GLN A 183 14.07 18.55 -7.12
CA GLN A 183 14.59 19.20 -5.92
C GLN A 183 16.14 19.17 -5.83
N GLN A 184 16.78 18.05 -6.15
CA GLN A 184 18.22 17.98 -6.26
C GLN A 184 18.71 18.77 -7.46
N GLY A 185 18.03 18.65 -8.62
CA GLY A 185 18.47 19.24 -9.88
C GLY A 185 18.65 20.76 -9.82
N TRP A 186 17.71 21.50 -9.22
CA TRP A 186 17.83 22.97 -9.16
C TRP A 186 18.92 23.45 -8.20
N PHE A 187 19.08 22.79 -7.05
CA PHE A 187 20.05 23.18 -6.03
C PHE A 187 21.46 22.70 -6.37
N GLU A 188 21.64 21.41 -6.67
CA GLU A 188 22.94 20.85 -7.08
C GLU A 188 23.48 21.52 -8.35
N SER A 189 22.63 21.79 -9.35
CA SER A 189 23.09 22.43 -10.60
C SER A 189 23.64 23.84 -10.36
N TRP A 190 23.02 24.62 -9.46
CA TRP A 190 23.47 25.98 -9.17
C TRP A 190 24.76 26.01 -8.35
N PHE A 191 24.92 25.08 -7.39
CA PHE A 191 26.08 25.02 -6.51
C PHE A 191 27.28 24.25 -7.12
N ASN A 192 27.07 23.22 -7.96
CA ASN A 192 28.17 22.55 -8.69
C ASN A 192 28.81 23.46 -9.74
N GLN A 193 28.06 24.39 -10.34
CA GLN A 193 28.57 25.30 -11.35
C GLN A 193 29.49 26.39 -10.77
N SER A 194 29.47 26.61 -9.44
CA SER A 194 30.28 27.66 -8.80
C SER A 194 30.68 27.30 -7.36
N PRO A 195 31.80 26.56 -7.18
CA PRO A 195 32.32 26.14 -5.87
C PRO A 195 32.66 27.29 -4.90
N TRP A 196 32.83 28.52 -5.43
CA TRP A 196 33.10 29.71 -4.62
C TRP A 196 31.82 30.33 -4.02
N LEU A 197 30.65 30.06 -4.61
CA LEU A 197 29.34 30.54 -4.12
C LEU A 197 28.88 29.77 -2.87
N THR A 198 29.10 28.45 -2.83
CA THR A 198 28.81 27.61 -1.64
C THR A 198 29.58 28.11 -0.42
N THR A 199 30.88 28.39 -0.61
CA THR A 199 31.78 28.84 0.46
C THR A 199 31.42 30.25 0.93
N LEU A 200 31.10 31.17 0.02
CA LEU A 200 30.63 32.51 0.38
C LEU A 200 29.30 32.48 1.15
N ILE A 201 28.30 31.76 0.65
CA ILE A 201 26.97 31.70 1.28
C ILE A 201 27.05 31.06 2.67
N SER A 202 27.78 29.94 2.81
CA SER A 202 27.99 29.29 4.11
C SER A 202 28.69 30.22 5.12
N THR A 203 29.67 30.99 4.67
CA THR A 203 30.43 31.92 5.54
C THR A 203 29.63 33.16 5.92
N LEU A 204 28.71 33.63 5.06
CA LEU A 204 27.96 34.87 5.29
C LEU A 204 26.66 34.66 6.08
N VAL A 205 26.00 33.51 5.93
CA VAL A 205 24.70 33.21 6.56
C VAL A 205 24.81 33.14 8.08
N GLY A 206 25.87 32.53 8.62
CA GLY A 206 26.09 32.43 10.07
C GLY A 206 26.21 33.80 10.75
N PRO A 207 27.12 34.68 10.31
CA PRO A 207 27.25 36.04 10.82
C PRO A 207 25.97 36.86 10.65
N LEU A 208 25.29 36.79 9.50
CA LEU A 208 24.03 37.50 9.25
C LEU A 208 22.92 37.04 10.21
N ALA A 209 22.75 35.73 10.41
CA ALA A 209 21.77 35.18 11.33
C ALA A 209 22.06 35.59 12.79
N MET A 210 23.32 35.56 13.21
CA MET A 210 23.73 36.01 14.55
C MET A 210 23.47 37.51 14.76
N LEU A 211 23.70 38.34 13.74
CA LEU A 211 23.47 39.78 13.79
C LEU A 211 21.96 40.10 13.87
N LEU A 212 21.13 39.37 13.12
CA LEU A 212 19.67 39.45 13.19
C LEU A 212 19.11 39.01 14.55
N LEU A 213 19.62 37.91 15.12
CA LEU A 213 19.26 37.45 16.46
C LEU A 213 19.70 38.48 17.52
N ALA A 214 20.93 39.00 17.44
CA ALA A 214 21.38 40.03 18.37
C ALA A 214 20.52 41.31 18.27
N ALA A 215 20.08 41.68 17.06
CA ALA A 215 19.23 42.85 16.84
C ALA A 215 17.82 42.68 17.42
N THR A 216 17.24 41.47 17.41
CA THR A 216 15.91 41.21 18.00
C THR A 216 15.95 41.04 19.52
N PHE A 217 17.02 40.44 20.07
CA PHE A 217 17.18 40.28 21.51
C PHE A 217 17.55 41.57 22.24
N ARG A 218 18.28 42.49 21.58
CA ARG A 218 18.72 43.76 22.17
C ARG A 218 17.57 44.62 22.72
N PRO A 219 16.50 44.95 21.97
CA PRO A 219 15.37 45.73 22.51
C PRO A 219 14.61 44.96 23.61
N CYS A 220 14.53 43.64 23.51
CA CYS A 220 13.81 42.80 24.46
C CYS A 220 14.51 42.72 25.83
N LEU A 221 15.84 42.55 25.82
CA LEU A 221 16.68 42.50 27.02
C LEU A 221 16.78 43.87 27.70
N LEU A 222 16.97 44.95 26.92
CA LEU A 222 17.08 46.30 27.47
C LEU A 222 15.77 46.75 28.13
N ASN A 223 14.61 46.46 27.54
CA ASN A 223 13.32 46.77 28.16
C ASN A 223 13.12 46.05 29.50
N LYS A 224 13.55 44.79 29.61
CA LYS A 224 13.48 44.04 30.87
C LYS A 224 14.41 44.61 31.93
N ILE A 225 15.65 44.98 31.57
CA ILE A 225 16.62 45.57 32.51
C ILE A 225 16.13 46.95 33.00
N VAL A 226 15.64 47.80 32.11
CA VAL A 226 15.10 49.12 32.47
C VAL A 226 13.90 48.97 33.41
N SER A 227 12.99 48.02 33.14
CA SER A 227 11.86 47.74 34.04
C SER A 227 12.30 47.27 35.43
N PHE A 228 13.38 46.46 35.51
CA PHE A 228 13.91 45.96 36.77
C PHE A 228 14.61 47.06 37.58
N VAL A 229 15.41 47.90 36.93
CA VAL A 229 16.11 49.02 37.58
C VAL A 229 15.10 50.05 38.09
N LYS A 230 14.05 50.36 37.31
CA LYS A 230 12.98 51.26 37.74
C LYS A 230 12.22 50.71 38.96
N ALA A 231 11.87 49.43 38.95
CA ALA A 231 11.21 48.77 40.08
C ALA A 231 12.09 48.68 41.35
N ARG A 232 13.42 48.71 41.20
CA ARG A 232 14.36 48.77 42.33
C ARG A 232 14.51 50.19 42.87
N LEU A 233 14.63 51.21 42.00
CA LEU A 233 14.72 52.61 42.40
C LEU A 233 13.45 53.11 43.08
N GLU A 234 12.27 52.72 42.60
CA GLU A 234 11.00 53.05 43.27
C GLU A 234 10.92 52.42 44.66
N ARG A 235 11.44 51.19 44.84
CA ARG A 235 11.50 50.55 46.16
C ARG A 235 12.45 51.25 47.14
N THR A 236 13.57 51.81 46.66
CA THR A 236 14.54 52.51 47.52
C THR A 236 14.06 53.92 47.89
N ASN A 237 13.35 54.62 47.00
CA ASN A 237 12.78 55.95 47.29
C ASN A 237 11.65 55.91 48.32
N ILE A 238 10.94 54.78 48.47
CA ILE A 238 9.90 54.61 49.51
C ILE A 238 10.53 54.33 50.89
N LEU A 239 11.80 53.92 50.96
CA LEU A 239 12.50 53.65 52.22
C LEU A 239 13.15 54.90 52.86
N PHE A 240 13.15 56.03 52.13
CA PHE A 240 13.78 57.29 52.55
C PHE A 240 12.77 58.42 52.87
N ILE A 241 11.49 58.10 53.01
CA ILE A 241 10.43 59.00 53.51
C ILE A 241 9.97 58.54 54.88
#